data_AF-A0A2P7YUH1-F1
#
_entry.id   AF-A0A2P7YUH1-F1
#
_cell.length_a   1.000
_cell.length_b   1.000
_cell.length_c   1.000
_cell.angle_alpha   90.00
_cell.angle_beta   90.00
_cell.angle_gamma   90.00
#
_symmetry.space_group_name_H-M   'P 1'
#
loop_
_entity.id
_entity.type
_entity.pdbx_description
1 polymer ?
#
loop_
_entity_poly.entity_id
_entity_poly.type
_entity_poly.pdbx_seq_one_letter_code
_entity_poly.pdbx_strand_id
1 'polypeptide(L)'
;MSSIGSGSDILIDNAPETPNLPTSQADFSDTYEESEDEFITSDEELLSGMISNDELRQHYGQATSLADHTEYFSKSIANAMELLLLDKSLVAQAQLSGQINNKNQQLIEMNEQLCSRLETLKQQYECHIARNRLGTLERDLDNINSRIEALKSGAKKSVLFGSGKLGVANKYPVEYNRAKDKVLDRVSDA
;
A
#
# COMPACT_ATOMS: atom_id res chain seq x y z
N MET A 1 -22.09 48.13 47.04
CA MET A 1 -21.05 48.76 47.87
C MET A 1 -19.94 47.73 48.08
N SER A 2 -18.72 48.09 47.66
CA SER A 2 -17.38 47.65 48.12
C SER A 2 -17.13 46.14 48.30
N SER A 3 -16.34 45.43 47.48
CA SER A 3 -14.91 45.58 47.10
C SER A 3 -13.89 45.28 48.21
N ILE A 4 -12.81 44.61 47.77
CA ILE A 4 -11.47 44.40 48.37
C ILE A 4 -11.35 43.14 49.24
N GLY A 5 -10.45 42.17 49.02
CA GLY A 5 -9.24 42.10 48.19
C GLY A 5 -7.98 41.90 49.05
N SER A 6 -7.21 40.82 48.80
CA SER A 6 -5.75 40.61 49.05
C SER A 6 -5.50 39.11 49.22
N GLY A 7 -4.59 38.43 48.53
CA GLY A 7 -3.43 38.87 47.76
C GLY A 7 -2.19 38.12 48.27
N SER A 8 -1.55 37.34 47.42
CA SER A 8 -0.09 37.19 47.37
C SER A 8 0.31 36.50 46.07
N ASP A 9 0.91 37.30 45.22
CA ASP A 9 1.67 36.95 44.01
C ASP A 9 2.90 36.12 44.36
N ILE A 10 3.31 35.20 43.47
CA ILE A 10 4.70 35.08 43.00
C ILE A 10 4.68 34.61 41.54
N LEU A 11 5.09 35.51 40.65
CA LEU A 11 5.57 35.26 39.29
C LEU A 11 7.07 34.94 39.40
N ILE A 12 7.60 33.98 38.61
CA ILE A 12 8.91 34.07 37.91
C ILE A 12 8.94 32.98 36.83
N ASP A 13 8.83 33.47 35.61
CA ASP A 13 9.46 33.12 34.34
C ASP A 13 10.55 32.01 34.32
N ASN A 14 10.38 31.03 33.44
CA ASN A 14 11.29 30.80 32.29
C ASN A 14 10.85 29.60 31.45
N ALA A 15 10.63 29.84 30.16
CA ALA A 15 10.41 28.86 29.10
C ALA A 15 11.68 28.02 28.80
N PRO A 16 11.57 26.95 27.96
CA PRO A 16 11.66 27.19 26.52
C PRO A 16 10.65 26.40 25.65
N GLU A 17 10.03 27.15 24.72
CA GLU A 17 9.90 26.93 23.27
C GLU A 17 9.44 25.58 22.66
N THR A 18 8.13 25.54 22.30
CA THR A 18 7.49 25.25 20.96
C THR A 18 7.80 23.97 20.13
N PRO A 19 6.94 23.55 19.15
CA PRO A 19 5.70 24.18 18.65
C PRO A 19 4.45 23.27 18.59
N ASN A 20 3.30 23.92 18.64
CA ASN A 20 1.98 23.40 18.32
C ASN A 20 1.92 22.89 16.87
N LEU A 21 1.42 21.67 16.66
CA LEU A 21 0.96 21.22 15.35
C LEU A 21 -0.34 21.96 14.97
N PRO A 22 -0.43 22.57 13.78
CA PRO A 22 -1.69 23.07 13.27
C PRO A 22 -2.57 21.89 12.80
N THR A 23 -3.79 21.82 13.31
CA THR A 23 -4.89 21.05 12.72
C THR A 23 -5.13 21.58 11.31
N SER A 24 -4.68 20.84 10.29
CA SER A 24 -5.08 21.08 8.91
C SER A 24 -6.53 20.61 8.75
N GLN A 25 -7.47 21.56 8.80
CA GLN A 25 -8.71 21.42 8.05
C GLN A 25 -8.33 21.42 6.57
N ALA A 26 -8.64 20.33 5.88
CA ALA A 26 -8.55 20.27 4.43
C ALA A 26 -9.67 21.15 3.85
N ASP A 27 -9.32 22.40 3.57
CA ASP A 27 -10.10 23.29 2.72
C ASP A 27 -9.79 22.88 1.27
N PHE A 28 -10.68 22.09 0.66
CA PHE A 28 -10.60 21.73 -0.76
C PHE A 28 -10.97 22.97 -1.59
N SER A 29 -9.97 23.81 -1.86
CA SER A 29 -10.05 24.79 -2.93
C SER A 29 -9.70 24.07 -4.24
N ASP A 30 -10.73 23.71 -5.00
CA ASP A 30 -10.62 23.28 -6.39
C ASP A 30 -10.04 24.44 -7.22
N THR A 31 -8.72 24.47 -7.36
CA THR A 31 -8.03 25.26 -8.39
C THR A 31 -7.57 24.30 -9.47
N TYR A 32 -8.46 24.04 -10.43
CA TYR A 32 -8.08 23.45 -11.71
C TYR A 32 -7.42 24.56 -12.54
N GLU A 33 -6.10 24.67 -12.47
CA GLU A 33 -5.32 25.38 -13.48
C GLU A 33 -5.34 24.52 -14.75
N GLU A 34 -6.34 24.75 -15.60
CA GLU A 34 -6.36 24.27 -16.98
C GLU A 34 -5.46 25.19 -17.81
N SER A 35 -4.17 24.87 -17.89
CA SER A 35 -3.25 25.56 -18.80
C SER A 35 -2.71 24.58 -19.84
N GLU A 36 -3.19 24.80 -21.06
CA GLU A 36 -2.40 24.83 -22.29
C GLU A 36 -1.84 23.49 -22.78
N ASP A 37 -2.63 22.83 -23.62
CA ASP A 37 -2.10 22.22 -24.85
C ASP A 37 -3.17 22.35 -25.95
N GLU A 38 -3.03 23.44 -26.69
CA GLU A 38 -3.78 23.82 -27.88
C GLU A 38 -3.54 22.78 -28.99
N PHE A 39 -4.30 21.68 -28.98
CA PHE A 39 -4.22 20.66 -30.01
C PHE A 39 -5.17 21.01 -31.18
N ILE A 40 -4.59 21.01 -32.38
CA ILE A 40 -5.21 21.05 -33.72
C ILE A 40 -5.48 22.45 -34.31
N THR A 41 -4.43 23.09 -34.83
CA THR A 41 -4.49 23.85 -36.11
C THR A 41 -3.10 23.87 -36.77
N SER A 42 -2.80 22.98 -37.74
CA SER A 42 -1.78 23.22 -38.79
C SER A 42 -1.61 22.02 -39.73
N ASP A 43 -2.67 21.66 -40.44
CA ASP A 43 -2.61 20.76 -41.60
C ASP A 43 -3.19 21.40 -42.87
N GLU A 44 -3.94 22.51 -42.76
CA GLU A 44 -4.47 23.25 -43.90
C GLU A 44 -3.48 24.24 -44.55
N GLU A 45 -2.50 24.76 -43.81
CA GLU A 45 -1.50 25.69 -44.37
C GLU A 45 -0.37 24.96 -45.15
N LEU A 46 -0.01 23.74 -44.73
CA LEU A 46 0.97 22.89 -45.42
C LEU A 46 0.44 22.33 -46.76
N LEU A 47 -0.86 22.09 -46.87
CA LEU A 47 -1.51 21.68 -48.13
C LEU A 47 -1.71 22.86 -49.08
N SER A 48 -1.96 24.06 -48.56
CA SER A 48 -2.12 25.29 -49.36
C SER A 48 -0.82 25.68 -50.09
N GLY A 49 0.34 25.40 -49.50
CA GLY A 49 1.65 25.59 -50.14
C GLY A 49 1.97 24.58 -51.26
N MET A 50 1.37 23.37 -51.23
CA MET A 50 1.54 22.37 -52.28
C MET A 50 0.66 22.63 -53.52
N ILE A 51 -0.52 23.24 -53.33
CA ILE A 51 -1.49 23.49 -54.43
C ILE A 51 -1.23 24.85 -55.11
N SER A 52 -0.65 25.85 -54.42
CA SER A 52 -0.28 27.15 -55.01
C SER A 52 0.84 27.10 -56.06
N ASN A 53 1.53 25.96 -56.22
CA ASN A 53 2.55 25.81 -57.24
C ASN A 53 1.99 25.53 -58.65
N ASP A 54 0.68 25.35 -58.82
CA ASP A 54 0.08 25.08 -60.13
C ASP A 54 -0.26 26.36 -60.92
N GLU A 55 -0.46 27.50 -60.25
CA GLU A 55 -0.68 28.80 -60.93
C GLU A 55 0.62 29.45 -61.44
N LEU A 56 1.79 29.02 -60.96
CA LEU A 56 3.10 29.46 -61.45
C LEU A 56 3.64 28.62 -62.62
N ARG A 57 2.81 27.77 -63.24
CA ARG A 57 3.21 26.91 -64.38
C ARG A 57 2.96 27.53 -65.76
N GLN A 58 2.59 28.81 -65.83
CA GLN A 58 2.42 29.52 -67.11
C GLN A 58 3.68 30.22 -67.65
N HIS A 59 4.84 30.06 -67.00
CA HIS A 59 6.13 30.52 -67.54
C HIS A 59 7.05 29.35 -67.94
N TYR A 60 6.58 28.50 -68.85
CA TYR A 60 7.49 27.60 -69.59
C TYR A 60 8.28 28.41 -70.61
N GLY A 61 9.41 28.96 -70.19
CA GLY A 61 10.34 29.65 -71.08
C GLY A 61 11.70 30.02 -70.50
N GLN A 62 11.95 29.75 -69.22
CA GLN A 62 13.23 30.06 -68.62
C GLN A 62 14.02 28.77 -68.47
N ALA A 63 15.14 28.68 -69.19
CA ALA A 63 16.09 27.59 -69.05
C ALA A 63 16.50 27.53 -67.57
N THR A 64 15.97 26.54 -66.85
CA THR A 64 16.40 26.18 -65.51
C THR A 64 17.88 25.86 -65.60
N SER A 65 18.69 26.57 -64.82
CA SER A 65 20.12 26.31 -64.80
C SER A 65 20.34 24.90 -64.27
N LEU A 66 21.40 24.24 -64.71
CA LEU A 66 21.86 22.98 -64.08
C LEU A 66 22.01 23.15 -62.55
N ALA A 67 22.33 24.36 -62.10
CA ALA A 67 22.39 24.73 -60.70
C ALA A 67 21.04 24.58 -59.98
N ASP A 68 19.93 25.03 -60.59
CA ASP A 68 18.59 24.99 -59.97
C ASP A 68 18.09 23.54 -59.84
N HIS A 69 18.35 22.71 -60.86
CA HIS A 69 18.06 21.28 -60.79
C HIS A 69 18.91 20.58 -59.72
N THR A 70 20.18 20.94 -59.60
CA THR A 70 21.08 20.38 -58.58
C THR A 70 20.60 20.76 -57.17
N GLU A 71 20.16 22.00 -56.97
CA GLU A 71 19.59 22.46 -55.70
C GLU A 71 18.31 21.71 -55.36
N TYR A 72 17.40 21.52 -56.33
CA TYR A 72 16.18 20.74 -56.15
C TYR A 72 16.49 19.30 -55.74
N PHE A 73 17.40 18.61 -56.45
CA PHE A 73 17.80 17.25 -56.09
C PHE A 73 18.45 17.18 -54.71
N SER A 74 19.31 18.15 -54.38
CA SER A 74 19.95 18.22 -53.06
C SER A 74 18.91 18.35 -51.94
N LYS A 75 17.90 19.21 -52.13
CA LYS A 75 16.81 19.40 -51.17
C LYS A 75 15.92 18.16 -51.04
N SER A 76 15.57 17.53 -52.17
CA SER A 76 14.79 16.28 -52.15
C SER A 76 15.54 15.14 -51.44
N ILE A 77 16.85 15.00 -51.65
CA ILE A 77 17.66 13.99 -50.97
C ILE A 77 17.77 14.29 -49.47
N ALA A 78 18.00 15.55 -49.09
CA ALA A 78 18.06 15.95 -47.68
C ALA A 78 16.73 15.66 -46.96
N ASN A 79 15.60 16.01 -47.59
CA ASN A 79 14.27 15.72 -47.04
C ASN A 79 14.00 14.21 -46.93
N ALA A 80 14.37 13.42 -47.96
CA ALA A 80 14.23 11.97 -47.90
C ALA A 80 15.07 11.33 -46.78
N MET A 81 16.27 11.86 -46.52
CA MET A 81 17.11 11.42 -45.40
C MET A 81 16.49 11.76 -44.05
N GLU A 82 15.87 12.94 -43.90
CA GLU A 82 15.18 13.35 -42.68
C GLU A 82 13.97 12.46 -42.38
N LEU A 83 13.15 12.15 -43.40
CA LEU A 83 12.04 11.20 -43.27
C LEU A 83 12.53 9.81 -42.84
N LEU A 84 13.64 9.32 -43.41
CA LEU A 84 14.22 8.03 -43.01
C LEU A 84 14.71 8.00 -41.55
N LEU A 85 15.21 9.12 -41.03
CA LEU A 85 15.61 9.24 -39.63
C LEU A 85 14.38 9.29 -38.72
N LEU A 86 13.34 10.03 -39.13
CA LEU A 86 12.07 10.08 -38.42
C LEU A 86 11.43 8.68 -38.31
N ASP A 87 11.36 7.93 -39.41
CA ASP A 87 10.82 6.57 -39.43
C ASP A 87 11.54 5.65 -38.45
N LYS A 88 12.87 5.73 -38.41
CA LYS A 88 13.67 4.95 -37.43
C LYS A 88 13.35 5.35 -36.00
N SER A 89 13.21 6.64 -35.73
CA SER A 89 12.87 7.15 -34.40
C SER A 89 11.47 6.70 -33.97
N LEU A 90 10.51 6.70 -34.90
CA LEU A 90 9.14 6.25 -34.64
C LEU A 90 9.09 4.75 -34.36
N VAL A 91 9.82 3.94 -35.12
CA VAL A 91 9.95 2.50 -34.86
C VAL A 91 10.56 2.25 -33.48
N ALA A 92 11.62 2.97 -33.13
CA ALA A 92 12.26 2.84 -31.81
C ALA A 92 11.29 3.23 -30.68
N GLN A 93 10.53 4.31 -30.86
CA GLN A 93 9.50 4.74 -29.90
C GLN A 93 8.37 3.71 -29.76
N ALA A 94 7.89 3.15 -30.87
CA ALA A 94 6.86 2.12 -30.85
C ALA A 94 7.34 0.84 -30.16
N GLN A 95 8.58 0.42 -30.43
CA GLN A 95 9.21 -0.72 -29.76
C GLN A 95 9.36 -0.47 -28.25
N LEU A 96 9.86 0.70 -27.87
CA LEU A 96 10.03 1.06 -26.47
C LEU A 96 8.69 1.14 -25.74
N SER A 97 7.68 1.75 -26.35
CA SER A 97 6.32 1.82 -25.82
C SER A 97 5.73 0.42 -25.63
N GLY A 98 5.89 -0.47 -26.60
CA GLY A 98 5.47 -1.87 -26.48
C GLY A 98 6.17 -2.62 -25.33
N GLN A 99 7.48 -2.40 -25.16
CA GLN A 99 8.24 -2.99 -24.05
C GLN A 99 7.78 -2.46 -22.69
N ILE A 100 7.61 -1.14 -22.56
CA ILE A 100 7.13 -0.49 -21.33
C ILE A 100 5.73 -1.01 -20.99
N ASN A 101 4.83 -1.08 -21.96
CA ASN A 101 3.48 -1.56 -21.74
C ASN A 101 3.46 -3.03 -21.28
N ASN A 102 4.28 -3.90 -21.89
CA ASN A 102 4.40 -5.29 -21.46
C ASN A 102 4.92 -5.40 -20.01
N LYS A 103 5.94 -4.60 -19.65
CA LYS A 103 6.47 -4.55 -18.28
C LYS A 103 5.45 -4.02 -17.28
N ASN A 104 4.67 -3.01 -17.66
CA ASN A 104 3.59 -2.48 -16.84
C ASN A 104 2.52 -3.55 -16.58
N GLN A 105 2.12 -4.29 -17.61
CA GLN A 105 1.16 -5.40 -17.48
C GLN A 105 1.68 -6.49 -16.53
N GLN A 106 2.95 -6.90 -16.67
CA GLN A 106 3.57 -7.86 -15.74
C GLN A 106 3.58 -7.34 -14.29
N LEU A 107 3.81 -6.05 -14.10
CA LEU A 107 3.83 -5.43 -12.77
C LEU A 107 2.44 -5.45 -12.13
N ILE A 108 1.40 -5.13 -12.90
CA ILE A 108 0.00 -5.17 -12.45
C ILE A 108 -0.36 -6.60 -12.04
N GLU A 109 -0.09 -7.60 -12.88
CA GLU A 109 -0.38 -9.01 -12.58
C GLU A 109 0.35 -9.50 -11.32
N MET A 110 1.62 -9.12 -11.14
CA MET A 110 2.38 -9.43 -9.94
C MET A 110 1.79 -8.78 -8.69
N ASN A 111 1.32 -7.54 -8.79
CA ASN A 111 0.69 -6.81 -7.70
C ASN A 111 -0.64 -7.46 -7.30
N GLU A 112 -1.47 -7.84 -8.27
CA GLU A 112 -2.73 -8.56 -8.03
C GLU A 112 -2.47 -9.90 -7.33
N GLN A 113 -1.47 -10.67 -7.79
CA GLN A 113 -1.08 -11.92 -7.14
C GLN A 113 -0.59 -11.69 -5.71
N LEU A 114 0.19 -10.64 -5.46
CA LEU A 114 0.68 -10.31 -4.12
C LEU A 114 -0.48 -9.92 -3.18
N CYS A 115 -1.39 -9.06 -3.66
CA CYS A 115 -2.59 -8.67 -2.92
C CYS A 115 -3.45 -9.90 -2.57
N SER A 116 -3.66 -10.80 -3.53
CA SER A 116 -4.42 -12.04 -3.31
C SER A 116 -3.76 -12.95 -2.26
N ARG A 117 -2.43 -13.12 -2.32
CA ARG A 117 -1.68 -13.90 -1.32
C ARG A 117 -1.73 -13.28 0.07
N LEU A 118 -1.61 -11.95 0.17
CA LEU A 118 -1.71 -11.24 1.43
C LEU A 118 -3.10 -11.39 2.06
N GLU A 119 -4.15 -11.27 1.26
CA GLU A 119 -5.52 -11.46 1.74
C GLU A 119 -5.75 -12.91 2.20
N THR A 120 -5.22 -13.89 1.45
CA THR A 120 -5.28 -15.30 1.86
C THR A 120 -4.56 -15.53 3.20
N LEU A 121 -3.36 -14.96 3.36
CA LEU A 121 -2.58 -15.07 4.59
C LEU A 121 -3.32 -14.42 5.77
N LYS A 122 -3.90 -13.25 5.56
CA LYS A 122 -4.74 -12.56 6.55
C LYS A 122 -5.93 -13.43 6.97
N GLN A 123 -6.64 -14.02 6.02
CA GLN A 123 -7.76 -14.93 6.31
C GLN A 123 -7.31 -16.16 7.11
N GLN A 124 -6.18 -16.76 6.76
CA GLN A 124 -5.62 -17.88 7.51
C GLN A 124 -5.24 -17.48 8.94
N TYR A 125 -4.61 -16.33 9.11
CA TYR A 125 -4.26 -15.80 10.43
C TYR A 125 -5.51 -15.56 11.29
N GLU A 126 -6.53 -14.89 10.73
CA GLU A 126 -7.79 -14.64 11.42
C GLU A 126 -8.48 -15.96 11.82
N CYS A 127 -8.58 -16.90 10.88
CA CYS A 127 -9.20 -18.20 11.12
C CYS A 127 -8.46 -18.99 12.21
N HIS A 128 -7.14 -19.15 12.08
CA HIS A 128 -6.40 -20.06 12.94
C HIS A 128 -5.91 -19.42 14.22
N ILE A 129 -5.42 -18.19 14.17
CA ILE A 129 -4.78 -17.55 15.33
C ILE A 129 -5.77 -16.70 16.09
N ALA A 130 -6.39 -15.71 15.45
CA ALA A 130 -7.23 -14.74 16.13
C ALA A 130 -8.52 -15.38 16.68
N ARG A 131 -9.19 -16.22 15.88
CA ARG A 131 -10.55 -16.69 16.21
C ARG A 131 -10.60 -18.03 16.92
N ASN A 132 -9.72 -18.98 16.59
CA ASN A 132 -9.87 -20.37 17.02
C ASN A 132 -8.82 -20.87 18.02
N ARG A 133 -7.55 -20.49 17.92
CA ARG A 133 -6.50 -21.12 18.74
C ARG A 133 -6.44 -20.57 20.17
N LEU A 134 -6.53 -19.25 20.36
CA LEU A 134 -6.42 -18.67 21.70
C LEU A 134 -7.63 -19.03 22.57
N GLY A 135 -8.84 -18.84 22.06
CA GLY A 135 -10.07 -19.17 22.80
C GLY A 135 -10.27 -20.68 23.03
N THR A 136 -9.78 -21.54 22.13
CA THR A 136 -9.78 -22.99 22.38
C THR A 136 -8.75 -23.38 23.42
N LEU A 137 -7.54 -22.81 23.35
CA LEU A 137 -6.51 -23.06 24.36
C LEU A 137 -6.92 -22.56 25.75
N GLU A 138 -7.56 -21.41 25.84
CA GLU A 138 -8.11 -20.88 27.10
C GLU A 138 -9.19 -21.82 27.67
N ARG A 139 -10.13 -22.27 26.82
CA ARG A 139 -11.14 -23.26 27.22
C ARG A 139 -10.53 -24.59 27.65
N ASP A 140 -9.49 -25.05 26.97
CA ASP A 140 -8.80 -26.28 27.30
C ASP A 140 -8.03 -26.15 28.62
N LEU A 141 -7.37 -25.01 28.86
CA LEU A 141 -6.73 -24.69 30.14
C LEU A 141 -7.75 -24.64 31.28
N ASP A 142 -8.90 -24.03 31.08
CA ASP A 142 -9.99 -24.00 32.07
C ASP A 142 -10.54 -25.41 32.35
N ASN A 143 -10.69 -26.24 31.32
CA ASN A 143 -11.11 -27.63 31.47
C ASN A 143 -10.08 -28.42 32.28
N ILE A 144 -8.80 -28.30 31.95
CA ILE A 144 -7.71 -28.96 32.67
C ILE A 144 -7.66 -28.49 34.12
N ASN A 145 -7.74 -27.18 34.37
CA ASN A 145 -7.74 -26.60 35.72
C ASN A 145 -8.93 -27.09 36.55
N SER A 146 -10.15 -27.05 35.98
CA SER A 146 -11.35 -27.52 36.67
C SER A 146 -11.27 -29.02 36.99
N ARG A 147 -10.70 -29.81 36.09
CA ARG A 147 -10.49 -31.25 36.28
C ARG A 147 -9.40 -31.55 37.32
N ILE A 148 -8.30 -30.79 37.34
CA ILE A 148 -7.26 -30.85 38.37
C ILE A 148 -7.87 -30.54 39.74
N GLU A 149 -8.65 -29.47 39.85
CA GLU A 149 -9.29 -29.09 41.12
C GLU A 149 -10.34 -30.11 41.56
N ALA A 150 -11.12 -30.68 40.63
CA ALA A 150 -12.05 -31.78 40.94
C ALA A 150 -11.33 -33.06 41.40
N LEU A 151 -10.15 -33.37 40.87
CA LEU A 151 -9.34 -34.50 41.32
C LEU A 151 -8.70 -34.22 42.69
N LYS A 152 -8.19 -33.02 42.90
CA LYS A 152 -7.51 -32.60 44.13
C LYS A 152 -8.47 -32.49 45.32
N SER A 153 -9.54 -31.71 45.16
CA SER A 153 -10.51 -31.39 46.22
C SER A 153 -11.73 -32.31 46.25
N GLY A 154 -12.02 -33.00 45.14
CA GLY A 154 -13.20 -33.85 44.97
C GLY A 154 -14.27 -33.14 44.14
N ALA A 155 -15.17 -33.92 43.53
CA ALA A 155 -16.28 -33.35 42.77
C ALA A 155 -17.27 -32.70 43.75
N LYS A 156 -17.62 -31.42 43.52
CA LYS A 156 -18.67 -30.72 44.28
C LYS A 156 -19.95 -31.55 44.22
N LYS A 157 -20.57 -31.81 45.37
CA LYS A 157 -21.85 -32.54 45.44
C LYS A 157 -22.86 -31.83 44.54
N SER A 158 -23.35 -32.51 43.50
CA SER A 158 -24.56 -32.06 42.80
C SER A 158 -25.75 -32.26 43.74
N VAL A 159 -26.56 -31.23 43.93
CA VAL A 159 -27.74 -31.24 44.82
C VAL A 159 -28.75 -32.32 44.39
N LEU A 160 -28.70 -32.76 43.13
CA LEU A 160 -29.64 -33.72 42.53
C LEU A 160 -29.16 -35.18 42.49
N PHE A 161 -27.86 -35.45 42.58
CA PHE A 161 -27.33 -36.82 42.53
C PHE A 161 -26.29 -37.02 43.63
N GLY A 162 -26.72 -37.68 44.71
CA GLY A 162 -25.95 -37.91 45.92
C GLY A 162 -24.81 -38.90 45.71
N SER A 163 -23.58 -38.40 45.73
CA SER A 163 -22.36 -38.99 46.32
C SER A 163 -21.16 -38.22 45.76
N GLY A 164 -20.66 -37.24 46.51
CA GLY A 164 -19.44 -36.53 46.13
C GLY A 164 -18.24 -37.44 46.32
N LYS A 165 -17.44 -37.66 45.27
CA LYS A 165 -16.17 -38.39 45.38
C LYS A 165 -15.18 -37.54 46.18
N LEU A 166 -14.62 -38.11 47.26
CA LEU A 166 -13.57 -37.47 48.04
C LEU A 166 -12.35 -37.19 47.15
N GLY A 167 -11.82 -35.96 47.20
CA GLY A 167 -10.60 -35.59 46.48
C GLY A 167 -9.38 -36.37 46.93
N VAL A 168 -8.39 -36.48 46.05
CA VAL A 168 -7.14 -37.23 46.32
C VAL A 168 -6.40 -36.67 47.53
N ALA A 169 -6.39 -35.35 47.73
CA ALA A 169 -5.74 -34.73 48.88
C ALA A 169 -6.37 -35.14 50.22
N ASN A 170 -7.69 -35.33 50.25
CA ASN A 170 -8.42 -35.74 51.44
C ASN A 170 -8.45 -37.26 51.63
N LYS A 171 -8.42 -38.02 50.53
CA LYS A 171 -8.47 -39.49 50.54
C LYS A 171 -7.12 -40.13 50.82
N TYR A 172 -6.02 -39.53 50.33
CA TYR A 172 -4.65 -40.04 50.42
C TYR A 172 -3.67 -38.88 50.75
N PRO A 173 -3.75 -38.30 51.96
CA PRO A 173 -3.02 -37.07 52.29
C PRO A 173 -1.50 -37.24 52.32
N VAL A 174 -1.01 -38.40 52.78
CA VAL A 174 0.43 -38.67 52.89
C VAL A 174 1.04 -38.87 51.51
N GLU A 175 0.40 -39.66 50.66
CA GLU A 175 0.84 -39.94 49.30
C GLU A 175 0.75 -38.69 48.42
N TYR A 176 -0.29 -37.87 48.61
CA TYR A 176 -0.45 -36.60 47.91
C TYR A 176 0.69 -35.63 48.24
N ASN A 177 1.01 -35.43 49.52
CA ASN A 177 2.12 -34.55 49.91
C ASN A 177 3.47 -35.08 49.42
N ARG A 178 3.71 -36.40 49.54
CA ARG A 178 4.93 -37.03 49.00
C ARG A 178 5.07 -36.85 47.48
N ALA A 179 3.96 -36.96 46.74
CA ALA A 179 3.96 -36.75 45.30
C ALA A 179 4.16 -35.27 44.94
N LYS A 180 3.54 -34.34 45.68
CA LYS A 180 3.71 -32.90 45.54
C LYS A 180 5.16 -32.49 45.74
N ASP A 181 5.79 -32.93 46.83
CA ASP A 181 7.19 -32.61 47.15
C ASP A 181 8.12 -33.15 46.07
N LYS A 182 7.92 -34.39 45.63
CA LYS A 182 8.68 -34.99 44.51
C LYS A 182 8.53 -34.25 43.17
N VAL A 183 7.40 -33.58 42.93
CA VAL A 183 7.21 -32.75 41.72
C VAL A 183 7.95 -31.42 41.89
N LEU A 184 7.86 -30.79 43.05
CA LEU A 184 8.55 -29.54 43.36
C LEU A 184 10.07 -29.68 43.25
N ASP A 185 10.64 -30.77 43.77
CA ASP A 185 12.06 -31.05 43.68
C ASP A 185 12.53 -31.13 42.20
N ARG A 186 11.76 -31.80 41.34
CA ARG A 186 12.09 -31.92 39.91
C ARG A 186 12.02 -30.61 39.13
N VAL A 187 11.17 -29.67 39.54
CA VAL A 187 11.08 -28.33 38.91
C VAL A 187 12.19 -27.42 39.44
N SER A 188 12.68 -27.67 40.65
CA SER A 188 13.76 -26.91 41.27
C SER A 188 15.15 -27.28 40.72
N ASP A 189 15.29 -28.53 40.24
CA ASP A 189 16.53 -29.09 39.67
C ASP A 189 16.68 -28.87 38.15
N ALA A 190 15.69 -28.27 37.48
CA ALA A 190 15.67 -27.99 36.03
C ALA A 190 15.94 -26.51 35.73
#